data_AF-A0A7J6V9B9-F1
#
_entry.id   AF-A0A7J6V9B9-F1
#
_cell.length_a   1.000
_cell.length_b   1.000
_cell.length_c   1.000
_cell.angle_alpha   90.00
_cell.angle_beta   90.00
_cell.angle_gamma   90.00
#
_symmetry.space_group_name_H-M   'P 1'
#
loop_
_entity.id
_entity.type
_entity.pdbx_description
1 polymer ?
#
loop_
_entity_poly.entity_id
_entity_poly.type
_entity_poly.pdbx_seq_one_letter_code
_entity_poly.pdbx_strand_id
1 'polypeptide(L)'
;PNEFSALWKCLGEWRAIFARFDRDRSGKIDTMELRDALYSLGYAVPSSVLQVLISKYEDGNGRRGELNFDSFVECGMIVKGLTEKFKEKDTRYTGSATLNYDTFMSMVIPFIVP
;
A
#
# COMPACT_ATOMS: atom_id res chain seq x y z
N PRO A 1 3.46 15.71 21.40
CA PRO A 1 3.49 16.90 20.51
C PRO A 1 4.17 16.64 19.16
N ASN A 2 5.39 16.07 19.15
CA ASN A 2 6.14 15.79 17.92
C ASN A 2 5.58 14.60 17.12
N GLU A 3 5.13 13.54 17.79
CA GLU A 3 4.52 12.37 17.15
C GLU A 3 3.23 12.73 16.40
N PHE A 4 2.36 13.53 17.02
CA PHE A 4 1.13 14.02 16.37
C PHE A 4 1.44 14.89 15.14
N SER A 5 2.48 15.73 15.21
CA SER A 5 2.90 16.55 14.07
C SER A 5 3.42 15.69 12.91
N ALA A 6 4.21 14.65 13.20
CA ALA A 6 4.69 13.72 12.18
C ALA A 6 3.54 12.93 11.54
N LEU A 7 2.59 12.43 12.34
CA LEU A 7 1.40 11.73 11.85
C LEU A 7 0.53 12.63 10.97
N TRP A 8 0.29 13.88 11.40
CA TRP A 8 -0.49 14.84 10.64
C TRP A 8 0.17 15.18 9.30
N LYS A 9 1.50 15.34 9.29
CA LYS A 9 2.26 15.56 8.05
C LYS A 9 2.16 14.36 7.12
N CYS A 10 2.34 13.15 7.63
CA CYS A 10 2.18 11.91 6.87
C CYS A 10 0.78 11.80 6.26
N LEU A 11 -0.27 12.05 7.04
CA LEU A 11 -1.65 12.04 6.54
C LEU A 11 -1.89 13.11 5.46
N GLY A 12 -1.30 14.29 5.63
CA GLY A 12 -1.33 15.36 4.63
C GLY A 12 -0.64 14.96 3.32
N GLU A 13 0.50 14.27 3.40
CA GLU A 13 1.21 13.71 2.24
C GLU A 13 0.34 12.67 1.51
N TRP A 14 -0.23 11.71 2.24
CA TRP A 14 -1.17 10.72 1.67
C TRP A 14 -2.38 11.38 1.00
N ARG A 15 -2.93 12.44 1.60
CA ARG A 15 -4.06 13.18 1.02
C ARG A 15 -3.68 13.95 -0.24
N ALA A 16 -2.48 14.54 -0.27
CA ALA A 16 -1.96 15.20 -1.46
C ALA A 16 -1.71 14.20 -2.60
N ILE A 17 -1.20 13.01 -2.28
CA ILE A 17 -1.03 11.91 -3.24
C ILE A 17 -2.40 11.47 -3.76
N PHE A 18 -3.35 11.17 -2.87
CA PHE A 18 -4.70 10.77 -3.26
C PHE A 18 -5.33 11.77 -4.24
N ALA A 19 -5.36 13.06 -3.88
CA ALA A 19 -5.92 14.10 -4.74
C ALA A 19 -5.19 14.30 -6.08
N ARG A 20 -3.91 13.90 -6.16
CA ARG A 20 -3.13 13.95 -7.40
C ARG A 20 -3.45 12.77 -8.32
N PHE A 21 -3.78 11.62 -7.76
CA PHE A 21 -3.99 10.38 -8.52
C PHE A 21 -5.47 10.07 -8.80
N ASP A 22 -6.41 10.63 -8.03
CA ASP A 22 -7.85 10.69 -8.36
C ASP A 22 -8.05 11.68 -9.53
N ARG A 23 -7.74 11.21 -10.75
CA ARG A 23 -7.65 12.07 -11.94
C ARG A 23 -9.03 12.49 -12.42
N ASP A 24 -10.00 11.62 -12.26
CA ASP A 24 -11.38 11.86 -12.63
C ASP A 24 -12.18 12.61 -11.55
N ARG A 25 -11.58 12.82 -10.37
CA ARG A 25 -12.21 13.45 -9.20
C ARG A 25 -13.45 12.72 -8.74
N SER A 26 -13.46 11.39 -8.91
CA SER A 26 -14.51 10.51 -8.42
C SER A 26 -14.54 10.43 -6.89
N GLY A 27 -13.48 10.88 -6.22
CA GLY A 27 -13.28 10.68 -4.79
C GLY A 27 -12.83 9.26 -4.46
N LYS A 28 -12.37 8.51 -5.47
CA LYS A 28 -11.90 7.14 -5.35
C LYS A 28 -10.69 6.91 -6.24
N ILE A 29 -10.01 5.80 -6.03
CA ILE A 29 -8.81 5.40 -6.77
C ILE A 29 -9.07 4.05 -7.43
N ASP A 30 -9.01 4.00 -8.76
CA ASP A 30 -9.07 2.75 -9.51
C ASP A 30 -7.72 2.00 -9.51
N THR A 31 -7.68 0.84 -10.17
CA THR A 31 -6.46 0.02 -10.24
C THR A 31 -5.28 0.69 -10.95
N MET A 32 -5.56 1.45 -12.01
CA MET A 32 -4.53 2.12 -12.79
C MET A 32 -3.98 3.32 -12.03
N GLU A 33 -4.85 4.07 -11.36
CA GLU A 33 -4.50 5.18 -10.48
C GLU A 33 -3.71 4.69 -9.26
N LEU A 34 -4.10 3.57 -8.65
CA LEU A 34 -3.35 2.94 -7.55
C LEU A 34 -1.95 2.54 -7.99
N ARG A 35 -1.82 1.91 -9.16
CA ARG A 35 -0.52 1.53 -9.72
C ARG A 35 0.37 2.76 -9.90
N ASP A 36 -0.15 3.80 -10.53
CA ASP A 36 0.60 5.02 -10.81
C ASP A 36 0.98 5.73 -9.49
N ALA A 37 0.09 5.73 -8.49
CA ALA A 37 0.34 6.28 -7.16
C ALA A 37 1.48 5.56 -6.45
N LEU A 38 1.39 4.22 -6.32
CA LEU A 38 2.41 3.40 -5.68
C LEU A 38 3.75 3.49 -6.40
N TYR A 39 3.75 3.52 -7.73
CA TYR A 39 4.95 3.73 -8.53
C TYR A 39 5.60 5.09 -8.23
N SER A 40 4.80 6.16 -8.12
CA SER A 40 5.32 7.49 -7.77
C SER A 40 5.91 7.59 -6.36
N LEU A 41 5.48 6.69 -5.46
CA LEU A 41 6.01 6.53 -4.11
C LEU A 41 7.27 5.64 -4.06
N GLY A 42 7.71 5.12 -5.22
CA GLY A 42 8.88 4.26 -5.32
C GLY A 42 8.59 2.77 -5.09
N TYR A 43 7.32 2.37 -5.13
CA TYR A 43 6.88 0.98 -4.97
C TYR A 43 6.47 0.39 -6.32
N ALA A 44 7.34 -0.46 -6.88
CA ALA A 44 7.04 -1.22 -8.09
C ALA A 44 6.26 -2.51 -7.74
N VAL A 45 4.98 -2.37 -7.43
CA VAL A 45 4.12 -3.50 -7.07
C VAL A 45 3.66 -4.27 -8.33
N PRO A 46 3.83 -5.60 -8.39
CA PRO A 46 3.36 -6.39 -9.51
C PRO A 46 1.84 -6.29 -9.70
N SER A 47 1.37 -6.30 -10.96
CA SER A 47 -0.07 -6.18 -11.26
C SER A 47 -0.93 -7.27 -10.60
N SER A 48 -0.40 -8.49 -10.44
CA SER A 48 -1.09 -9.57 -9.73
C SER A 48 -1.34 -9.23 -8.26
N VAL A 49 -0.40 -8.55 -7.59
CA VAL A 49 -0.52 -8.12 -6.19
C VAL A 49 -1.51 -6.96 -6.09
N LEU A 50 -1.49 -6.02 -7.04
CA LEU A 50 -2.45 -4.90 -7.08
C LEU A 50 -3.90 -5.39 -7.19
N GLN A 51 -4.15 -6.41 -8.03
CA GLN A 51 -5.47 -7.02 -8.16
C GLN A 51 -5.95 -7.63 -6.84
N VAL A 52 -5.07 -8.36 -6.15
CA VAL A 52 -5.38 -8.93 -4.83
C VAL A 52 -5.65 -7.83 -3.81
N LEU A 53 -4.84 -6.77 -3.78
CA LEU A 53 -5.04 -5.65 -2.88
C LEU A 53 -6.41 -4.99 -3.08
N ILE A 54 -6.80 -4.73 -4.33
CA ILE A 54 -8.08 -4.09 -4.63
C ILE A 54 -9.26 -5.00 -4.33
N SER A 55 -9.15 -6.30 -4.65
CA SER A 55 -10.22 -7.27 -4.35
C SER A 55 -10.54 -7.38 -2.85
N LYS A 56 -9.59 -7.03 -1.95
CA LYS A 56 -9.83 -6.97 -0.49
C LYS A 56 -10.90 -5.91 -0.13
N TYR A 57 -11.03 -4.88 -0.96
CA TYR A 57 -11.92 -3.73 -0.74
C TYR A 57 -13.12 -3.72 -1.68
N GLU A 58 -13.31 -4.76 -2.48
CA GLU A 58 -14.52 -4.93 -3.27
C GLU A 58 -15.66 -5.41 -2.37
N ASP A 59 -16.70 -4.60 -2.19
CA ASP A 59 -17.87 -4.90 -1.34
C ASP A 59 -18.81 -5.97 -1.93
N GLY A 60 -18.29 -6.95 -2.67
CA GLY A 60 -19.07 -8.09 -3.21
C GLY A 60 -20.15 -7.71 -4.24
N ASN A 61 -20.29 -6.43 -4.59
CA ASN A 61 -21.37 -5.92 -5.45
C ASN A 61 -21.01 -5.90 -6.96
N GLY A 62 -19.93 -6.59 -7.35
CA GLY A 62 -19.51 -6.75 -8.75
C GLY A 62 -19.11 -5.45 -9.47
N ARG A 63 -18.94 -4.33 -8.74
CA ARG A 63 -18.40 -3.08 -9.29
C ARG A 63 -16.87 -3.18 -9.32
N ARG A 64 -16.27 -2.57 -10.35
CA ARG A 64 -14.81 -2.42 -10.45
C ARG A 64 -14.28 -1.90 -9.11
N GLY A 65 -13.33 -2.60 -8.50
CA GLY A 65 -12.76 -2.20 -7.23
C GLY A 65 -12.12 -0.81 -7.30
N GLU A 66 -12.70 0.10 -6.53
CA GLU A 66 -12.28 1.48 -6.38
C GLU A 66 -12.03 1.71 -4.88
N LEU A 67 -10.91 2.32 -4.54
CA LEU A 67 -10.54 2.58 -3.14
C LEU A 67 -10.98 3.99 -2.75
N ASN A 68 -11.74 4.11 -1.66
CA ASN A 68 -11.90 5.41 -0.99
C ASN A 68 -10.58 5.82 -0.31
N PHE A 69 -10.54 7.03 0.25
CA PHE A 69 -9.32 7.54 0.90
C PHE A 69 -8.80 6.64 2.03
N ASP A 70 -9.70 6.13 2.88
CA ASP A 70 -9.30 5.30 4.03
C ASP A 70 -8.71 3.96 3.57
N SER A 71 -9.36 3.29 2.61
CA SER A 71 -8.88 2.06 1.98
C SER A 71 -7.56 2.27 1.22
N PHE A 72 -7.40 3.43 0.57
CA PHE A 72 -6.14 3.80 -0.10
C PHE A 72 -4.99 3.95 0.89
N VAL A 73 -5.22 4.64 2.01
CA VAL A 73 -4.21 4.82 3.07
C VAL A 73 -3.84 3.47 3.68
N GLU A 74 -4.83 2.63 4.00
CA GLU A 74 -4.58 1.28 4.54
C GLU A 74 -3.74 0.42 3.57
N CYS A 75 -4.15 0.36 2.30
CA CYS A 75 -3.39 -0.30 1.23
C CYS A 75 -1.94 0.19 1.17
N GLY A 76 -1.76 1.50 1.11
CA GLY A 76 -0.46 2.14 1.01
C GLY A 76 0.45 1.80 2.20
N MET A 77 -0.11 1.80 3.41
CA MET A 77 0.63 1.46 4.64
C MET A 77 1.04 -0.01 4.68
N ILE A 78 0.18 -0.93 4.24
CA ILE A 78 0.51 -2.36 4.12
C ILE A 78 1.65 -2.56 3.12
N VAL A 79 1.53 -1.99 1.91
CA VAL A 79 2.55 -2.11 0.86
C VAL A 79 3.88 -1.52 1.33
N LYS A 80 3.86 -0.33 1.95
CA LYS A 80 5.05 0.31 2.50
C LYS A 80 5.72 -0.57 3.54
N GLY A 81 4.98 -1.04 4.54
CA GLY A 81 5.54 -1.83 5.64
C GLY A 81 6.08 -3.18 5.20
N LEU A 82 5.36 -3.90 4.33
CA LEU A 82 5.85 -5.17 3.75
C LEU A 82 7.10 -4.95 2.90
N THR A 83 7.13 -3.87 2.11
CA THR A 83 8.31 -3.52 1.30
C THR A 83 9.51 -3.18 2.17
N GLU A 84 9.32 -2.42 3.25
CA GLU A 84 10.38 -2.08 4.20
C GLU A 84 10.94 -3.35 4.88
N LYS A 85 10.05 -4.23 5.35
CA LYS A 85 10.47 -5.50 5.94
C LYS A 85 11.16 -6.43 4.94
N PHE A 86 10.75 -6.44 3.69
CA PHE A 86 11.44 -7.18 2.64
C PHE A 86 12.85 -6.60 2.39
N LYS A 87 12.98 -5.27 2.30
CA LYS A 87 14.27 -4.58 2.10
C LYS A 87 15.25 -4.83 3.27
N GLU A 88 14.77 -4.96 4.50
CA GLU A 88 15.61 -5.37 5.64
C GLU A 88 16.28 -6.75 5.42
N LYS A 89 15.67 -7.62 4.59
CA LYS A 89 16.17 -8.97 4.28
C LYS A 89 16.89 -9.05 2.94
N ASP A 90 16.52 -8.26 1.94
CA ASP A 90 17.21 -8.11 0.67
C ASP A 90 18.37 -7.08 0.77
N THR A 91 19.35 -7.38 1.63
CA THR A 91 20.51 -6.50 1.90
C THR A 91 21.35 -6.18 0.66
N ARG A 92 21.21 -6.97 -0.41
CA ARG A 92 21.95 -6.82 -1.66
C ARG A 92 21.13 -6.18 -2.78
N TYR A 93 19.88 -5.79 -2.51
CA TYR A 93 18.95 -5.20 -3.48
C TYR A 93 18.81 -6.03 -4.77
N THR A 94 18.75 -7.35 -4.61
CA THR A 94 18.63 -8.29 -5.73
C THR A 94 17.19 -8.52 -6.17
N GLY A 95 16.22 -8.05 -5.38
CA GLY A 95 14.80 -8.36 -5.54
C GLY A 95 14.43 -9.75 -5.02
N SER A 96 15.32 -10.42 -4.28
CA SER A 96 15.11 -11.75 -3.73
C SER A 96 15.67 -11.84 -2.31
N ALA A 97 14.93 -12.48 -1.40
CA ALA A 97 15.35 -12.71 -0.03
C ALA A 97 15.04 -14.15 0.40
N THR A 98 15.96 -14.79 1.10
CA THR A 98 15.72 -16.11 1.71
C THR A 98 15.20 -15.92 3.13
N LEU A 99 14.01 -16.45 3.40
CA LEU A 99 13.35 -16.36 4.69
C LEU A 99 13.08 -17.78 5.20
N ASN A 100 13.42 -18.05 6.47
CA ASN A 100 12.88 -19.23 7.14
C ASN A 100 11.42 -18.97 7.56
N TYR A 101 10.69 -20.03 7.90
CA TYR A 101 9.27 -19.93 8.22
C TYR A 101 8.98 -18.98 9.39
N ASP A 102 9.77 -19.06 10.46
CA ASP A 102 9.64 -18.18 11.63
C ASP A 102 9.80 -16.70 11.26
N THR A 103 10.86 -16.35 10.52
CA THR A 103 11.11 -14.98 10.05
C THR A 103 10.00 -14.49 9.12
N PHE A 104 9.49 -15.37 8.25
CA PHE A 104 8.38 -15.03 7.38
C PHE A 104 7.11 -14.73 8.20
N MET A 105 6.75 -15.59 9.15
CA MET A 105 5.57 -15.40 9.99
C MET A 105 5.65 -14.12 10.83
N SER A 106 6.78 -13.87 11.50
CA SER A 106 6.97 -12.62 12.26
C SER A 106 6.96 -11.37 11.39
N MET A 107 7.33 -11.49 10.11
CA MET A 107 7.27 -10.39 9.15
C MET A 107 5.83 -10.07 8.72
N VAL A 108 4.99 -11.07 8.45
CA VAL A 108 3.66 -10.87 7.86
C VAL A 108 2.53 -10.69 8.87
N ILE A 109 2.61 -11.33 10.05
CA ILE A 109 1.56 -11.30 11.08
C ILE A 109 1.13 -9.86 11.45
N PRO A 110 2.03 -8.89 11.66
CA PRO A 110 1.65 -7.51 12.02
C PRO A 110 0.78 -6.78 10.98
N PHE A 111 0.70 -7.29 9.75
CA PHE A 111 -0.10 -6.71 8.66
C PHE A 111 -1.43 -7.42 8.45
N ILE A 112 -1.59 -8.62 9.00
CA ILE A 112 -2.81 -9.43 8.90
C ILE A 112 -3.69 -9.22 10.13
N VAL A 113 -3.06 -9.13 11.29
CA VAL A 113 -3.75 -8.96 12.57
C VAL A 113 -3.60 -7.51 13.01
N PRO A 114 -4.69 -6.71 12.98
CA PRO A 114 -4.68 -5.33 13.47
C PRO A 114 -4.51 -5.24 14.99
#